data_AF-A0A946ZH90-F1
#
_entry.id   AF-A0A946ZH90-F1
#
_cell.length_a   1.000
_cell.length_b   1.000
_cell.length_c   1.000
_cell.angle_alpha   90.00
_cell.angle_beta   90.00
_cell.angle_gamma   90.00
#
_symmetry.space_group_name_H-M   'P 1'
#
loop_
_entity.id
_entity.type
_entity.pdbx_description
1 polymer ?
#
loop_
_entity_poly.entity_id
_entity_poly.type
_entity_poly.pdbx_seq_one_letter_code
_entity_poly.pdbx_strand_id
1 'polypeptide(L)'
;MARDLKYTRNIGIAAHIDAGKTTTTERILYYTGRSHKIGEVHDGAATMDWMEQEQERGITITSAATTCTWTFPTENGQPTPDAKGYHFNIIDTPGHVDFTVEVNRSLRVLDGLVFLFSAVDGVEPQSETNWRLADNYKVPRMGFVNKMDRQGSNFLAVCQQVKDMLGSNAVPIVLPIGEEMDFKGVVDLVKNRAIVWHEDSMGSTFDIIDIPEELKAEAAEYRALLIEEVASYDEGLLEKFMEDEDSITEDEIHAALRAAVMDMSIIPMICGSAFKNKGVQFLLDAVCRYLPSPVDKEAIIGTDPDTENEVSRKPDVSEPFSALAFKIATDPFVGRLAFFRVYSGKLDAGSYVLNNRSGKKERISRIYQMHSNKQEAIPAIEAGDIGAAVGFKDIKTGDTLTDEKNPIVLESMDFPDPVIGIAVEPKTKADIDKLGMSL
;
A
#
# COMPACT_ATOMS: atom_id res chain seq x y z
N MET A 1 5.53 -24.42 9.23
CA MET A 1 4.23 -24.33 8.54
C MET A 1 4.26 -23.04 7.74
N ALA A 2 3.74 -23.04 6.51
CA ALA A 2 3.61 -21.83 5.71
C ALA A 2 2.73 -20.80 6.43
N ARG A 3 2.98 -19.51 6.20
CA ARG A 3 2.15 -18.42 6.77
C ARG A 3 0.76 -18.48 6.11
N ASP A 4 -0.30 -18.25 6.89
CA ASP A 4 -1.64 -18.09 6.34
C ASP A 4 -1.74 -16.75 5.61
N LEU A 5 -1.89 -16.82 4.29
CA LEU A 5 -1.88 -15.66 3.40
C LEU A 5 -3.12 -14.77 3.58
N LYS A 6 -4.20 -15.26 4.21
CA LYS A 6 -5.36 -14.43 4.55
C LYS A 6 -5.00 -13.23 5.43
N TYR A 7 -3.95 -13.39 6.23
CA TYR A 7 -3.42 -12.34 7.12
C TYR A 7 -2.24 -11.57 6.51
N THR A 8 -1.96 -11.73 5.22
CA THR A 8 -0.96 -10.91 4.52
C THR A 8 -1.63 -9.71 3.86
N ARG A 9 -0.99 -8.53 3.95
CA ARG A 9 -1.39 -7.31 3.24
C ARG A 9 -0.19 -6.78 2.46
N ASN A 10 -0.30 -6.71 1.14
CA ASN A 10 0.72 -6.11 0.27
C ASN A 10 0.18 -4.78 -0.21
N ILE A 11 0.59 -3.72 0.46
CA ILE A 11 -0.01 -2.40 0.28
C ILE A 11 1.00 -1.38 -0.24
N GLY A 12 0.53 -0.54 -1.14
CA GLY A 12 1.21 0.70 -1.49
C GLY A 12 0.72 1.85 -0.64
N ILE A 13 1.59 2.81 -0.41
CA ILE A 13 1.22 4.15 0.07
C ILE A 13 1.51 5.12 -1.07
N ALA A 14 0.45 5.70 -1.65
CA ALA A 14 0.54 6.60 -2.81
C ALA A 14 -0.23 7.90 -2.56
N ALA A 15 0.22 8.98 -3.18
CA ALA A 15 -0.31 10.33 -3.00
C ALA A 15 0.42 11.31 -3.93
N HIS A 16 -0.11 12.51 -4.12
CA HIS A 16 0.68 13.63 -4.65
C HIS A 16 1.78 14.08 -3.68
N ILE A 17 2.61 15.03 -4.11
CA ILE A 17 3.73 15.57 -3.32
C ILE A 17 3.17 16.25 -2.07
N ASP A 18 3.87 16.11 -0.93
CA ASP A 18 3.49 16.75 0.34
C ASP A 18 2.12 16.32 0.93
N ALA A 19 1.47 15.25 0.46
CA ALA A 19 0.30 14.70 1.17
C ALA A 19 0.67 13.92 2.47
N GLY A 20 1.96 13.82 2.80
CA GLY A 20 2.47 13.18 4.02
C GLY A 20 2.57 11.65 3.94
N LYS A 21 2.93 11.08 2.78
CA LYS A 21 3.18 9.64 2.59
C LYS A 21 4.23 9.10 3.56
N THR A 22 5.47 9.59 3.48
CA THR A 22 6.58 9.13 4.31
C THR A 22 6.25 9.30 5.79
N THR A 23 5.68 10.43 6.20
CA THR A 23 5.25 10.65 7.59
C THR A 23 4.27 9.58 8.07
N THR A 24 3.29 9.23 7.23
CA THR A 24 2.31 8.17 7.53
C THR A 24 2.99 6.81 7.62
N THR A 25 3.90 6.50 6.70
CA THR A 25 4.70 5.26 6.73
C THR A 25 5.54 5.16 8.01
N GLU A 26 6.21 6.23 8.44
CA GLU A 26 6.97 6.27 9.69
C GLU A 26 6.07 6.02 10.91
N ARG A 27 4.85 6.57 10.93
CA ARG A 27 3.87 6.31 12.00
C ARG A 27 3.43 4.84 12.01
N ILE A 28 3.20 4.25 10.85
CA ILE A 28 2.90 2.81 10.74
C ILE A 28 4.05 1.98 11.33
N LEU A 29 5.30 2.30 11.01
CA LEU A 29 6.46 1.60 11.56
C LEU A 29 6.58 1.76 13.08
N TYR A 30 6.24 2.93 13.62
CA TYR A 30 6.21 3.17 15.06
C TYR A 30 5.12 2.36 15.76
N TYR A 31 3.87 2.42 15.29
CA TYR A 31 2.74 1.74 15.94
C TYR A 31 2.82 0.22 15.84
N THR A 32 3.39 -0.31 14.75
CA THR A 32 3.67 -1.75 14.63
C THR A 32 4.86 -2.21 15.45
N GLY A 33 5.55 -1.31 16.15
CA GLY A 33 6.73 -1.60 16.97
C GLY A 33 7.98 -1.92 16.16
N ARG A 34 7.94 -1.77 14.82
CA ARG A 34 9.09 -2.01 13.94
C ARG A 34 10.16 -0.94 14.10
N SER A 35 9.76 0.30 14.40
CA SER A 35 10.65 1.36 14.85
C SER A 35 10.32 1.78 16.27
N HIS A 36 11.33 2.00 17.11
CA HIS A 36 11.17 2.52 18.46
C HIS A 36 11.24 4.05 18.54
N LYS A 37 11.48 4.72 17.40
CA LYS A 37 11.51 6.16 17.29
C LYS A 37 10.65 6.62 16.13
N ILE A 38 9.95 7.70 16.36
CA ILE A 38 9.18 8.39 15.33
C ILE A 38 10.18 9.19 14.48
N GLY A 39 10.32 8.84 13.19
CA GLY A 39 11.10 9.60 12.23
C GLY A 39 10.31 10.79 11.70
N GLU A 40 10.95 11.96 11.65
CA GLU A 40 10.40 13.17 11.02
C GLU A 40 11.15 13.46 9.71
N VAL A 41 10.40 13.71 8.65
CA VAL A 41 10.96 13.99 7.31
C VAL A 41 11.72 15.31 7.32
N HIS A 42 11.18 16.33 8.00
CA HIS A 42 11.79 17.67 8.06
C HIS A 42 13.14 17.69 8.79
N ASP A 43 13.38 16.71 9.66
CA ASP A 43 14.64 16.58 10.41
C ASP A 43 15.64 15.63 9.71
N GLY A 44 15.31 15.11 8.52
CA GLY A 44 16.11 14.11 7.81
C GLY A 44 16.18 12.76 8.53
N ALA A 45 15.28 12.50 9.48
CA ALA A 45 15.30 11.32 10.34
C ALA A 45 14.35 10.21 9.88
N ALA A 46 13.67 10.39 8.74
CA ALA A 46 12.76 9.40 8.18
C ALA A 46 13.52 8.14 7.73
N THR A 47 13.04 6.98 8.14
CA THR A 47 13.63 5.68 7.81
C THR A 47 13.46 5.34 6.33
N MET A 48 12.32 5.71 5.74
CA MET A 48 11.98 5.34 4.35
C MET A 48 12.70 6.21 3.29
N ASP A 49 12.93 7.48 3.58
CA ASP A 49 13.72 8.40 2.73
C ASP A 49 15.20 8.29 3.12
N TRP A 50 15.87 7.23 2.66
CA TRP A 50 17.23 6.89 3.07
C TRP A 50 18.31 7.54 2.21
N MET A 51 17.98 8.01 1.00
CA MET A 51 18.95 8.69 0.14
C MET A 51 19.21 10.11 0.65
N GLU A 52 20.47 10.54 0.64
CA GLU A 52 20.85 11.91 1.00
C GLU A 52 20.06 12.94 0.19
N GLN A 53 19.83 12.67 -1.11
CA GLN A 53 19.04 13.54 -1.98
C GLN A 53 17.54 13.58 -1.62
N GLU A 54 16.99 12.49 -1.08
CA GLU A 54 15.60 12.46 -0.60
C GLU A 54 15.46 13.30 0.68
N GLN A 55 16.41 13.15 1.60
CA GLN A 55 16.46 13.91 2.86
C GLN A 55 16.70 15.40 2.63
N GLU A 56 17.62 15.77 1.73
CA GLU A 56 17.90 17.17 1.38
C GLU A 56 16.71 17.87 0.74
N ARG A 57 15.93 17.15 -0.08
CA ARG A 57 14.82 17.71 -0.86
C ARG A 57 13.46 17.51 -0.20
N GLY A 58 13.36 16.67 0.84
CA GLY A 58 12.10 16.32 1.51
C GLY A 58 11.11 15.60 0.58
N ILE A 59 11.59 14.82 -0.39
CA ILE A 59 10.76 14.06 -1.34
C ILE A 59 11.24 12.62 -1.47
N THR A 60 10.30 11.69 -1.66
CA THR A 60 10.62 10.30 -2.00
C THR A 60 10.93 10.18 -3.49
N ILE A 61 12.12 9.68 -3.82
CA ILE A 61 12.64 9.50 -5.18
C ILE A 61 12.52 8.04 -5.60
N THR A 62 12.85 7.11 -4.70
CA THR A 62 12.80 5.67 -4.97
C THR A 62 11.85 4.94 -4.04
N SER A 63 11.19 3.91 -4.58
CA SER A 63 10.26 3.10 -3.79
C SER A 63 10.98 2.36 -2.65
N ALA A 64 10.55 2.51 -1.40
CA ALA A 64 11.15 1.78 -0.27
C ALA A 64 10.21 0.65 0.17
N ALA A 65 10.76 -0.55 0.33
CA ALA A 65 10.01 -1.72 0.81
C ALA A 65 10.32 -1.97 2.28
N THR A 66 9.28 -2.23 3.07
CA THR A 66 9.41 -2.55 4.49
C THR A 66 8.37 -3.57 4.91
N THR A 67 8.66 -4.29 5.99
CA THR A 67 7.73 -5.25 6.58
C THR A 67 7.48 -4.96 8.04
N CYS A 68 6.24 -5.18 8.45
CA CYS A 68 5.81 -5.04 9.84
C CYS A 68 4.66 -6.00 10.14
N THR A 69 4.26 -6.05 11.41
CA THR A 69 3.14 -6.90 11.85
C THR A 69 2.17 -6.08 12.67
N TRP A 70 0.89 -6.20 12.37
CA TRP A 70 -0.20 -5.54 13.09
C TRP A 70 -1.13 -6.58 13.69
N THR A 71 -1.54 -6.42 14.94
CA THR A 71 -2.42 -7.40 15.61
C THR A 71 -3.86 -6.93 15.51
N PHE A 72 -4.74 -7.76 14.92
CA PHE A 72 -6.14 -7.42 14.64
C PHE A 72 -7.03 -8.68 14.69
N PRO A 73 -8.32 -8.63 15.11
CA PRO A 73 -9.04 -7.43 15.56
C PRO A 73 -8.69 -6.98 16.98
N THR A 74 -8.84 -5.68 17.22
CA THR A 74 -8.72 -5.07 18.54
C THR A 74 -10.06 -4.48 18.98
N GLU A 75 -10.28 -4.47 20.30
CA GLU A 75 -11.40 -3.80 20.93
C GLU A 75 -10.83 -2.86 22.00
N ASN A 76 -11.14 -1.56 21.91
CA ASN A 76 -10.56 -0.51 22.76
C ASN A 76 -9.02 -0.53 22.81
N GLY A 77 -8.39 -0.79 21.66
CA GLY A 77 -6.93 -0.85 21.52
C GLY A 77 -6.29 -2.10 22.13
N GLN A 78 -7.08 -3.06 22.61
CA GLN A 78 -6.62 -4.33 23.14
C GLN A 78 -6.91 -5.47 22.16
N PRO A 79 -5.96 -6.38 21.90
CA PRO A 79 -6.23 -7.56 21.09
C PRO A 79 -7.37 -8.41 21.66
N THR A 80 -8.32 -8.76 20.81
CA THR A 80 -9.38 -9.72 21.13
C THR A 80 -8.81 -11.15 21.23
N PRO A 81 -9.53 -12.12 21.82
CA PRO A 81 -9.07 -13.52 21.90
C PRO A 81 -8.81 -14.18 20.54
N ASP A 82 -9.49 -13.73 19.49
CA ASP A 82 -9.35 -14.19 18.11
C ASP A 82 -8.32 -13.41 17.29
N ALA A 83 -7.71 -12.36 17.87
CA ALA A 83 -6.71 -11.53 17.22
C ALA A 83 -5.55 -12.33 16.62
N LYS A 84 -5.19 -11.97 15.39
CA LYS A 84 -4.07 -12.55 14.63
C LYS A 84 -3.07 -11.46 14.28
N GLY A 85 -1.81 -11.87 14.12
CA GLY A 85 -0.77 -11.01 13.55
C GLY A 85 -0.92 -10.97 12.04
N TYR A 86 -1.27 -9.82 11.50
CA TYR A 86 -1.29 -9.55 10.07
C TYR A 86 0.10 -9.12 9.61
N HIS A 87 0.61 -9.76 8.57
CA HIS A 87 1.89 -9.43 7.97
C HIS A 87 1.71 -8.38 6.88
N PHE A 88 2.33 -7.22 7.06
CA PHE A 88 2.26 -6.11 6.11
C PHE A 88 3.57 -6.04 5.33
N ASN A 89 3.47 -6.09 4.01
CA ASN A 89 4.50 -5.64 3.09
C ASN A 89 4.08 -4.27 2.57
N ILE A 90 4.84 -3.24 2.92
CA ILE A 90 4.55 -1.85 2.54
C ILE A 90 5.56 -1.42 1.50
N ILE A 91 5.07 -0.90 0.37
CA ILE A 91 5.88 -0.16 -0.59
C ILE A 91 5.49 1.32 -0.50
N ASP A 92 6.41 2.14 -0.03
CA ASP A 92 6.25 3.59 -0.06
C ASP A 92 6.59 4.08 -1.48
N THR A 93 5.63 4.73 -2.14
CA THR A 93 5.75 5.08 -3.57
C THR A 93 6.07 6.57 -3.75
N PRO A 94 6.87 6.94 -4.78
CA PRO A 94 7.09 8.35 -5.10
C PRO A 94 5.79 9.09 -5.40
N GLY A 95 5.70 10.35 -4.95
CA GLY A 95 4.52 11.19 -5.23
C GLY A 95 4.64 12.09 -6.46
N HIS A 96 5.84 12.18 -7.02
CA HIS A 96 6.15 13.10 -8.11
C HIS A 96 6.04 12.39 -9.46
N VAL A 97 5.44 13.06 -10.45
CA VAL A 97 5.19 12.53 -11.80
C VAL A 97 6.46 12.11 -12.54
N ASP A 98 7.58 12.80 -12.31
CA ASP A 98 8.89 12.41 -12.86
C ASP A 98 9.33 10.98 -12.50
N PHE A 99 8.77 10.40 -11.42
CA PHE A 99 9.04 9.03 -10.99
C PHE A 99 7.86 8.08 -11.27
N THR A 100 7.01 8.40 -12.25
CA THR A 100 5.86 7.57 -12.67
C THR A 100 6.26 6.11 -12.94
N VAL A 101 7.46 5.88 -13.47
CA VAL A 101 8.00 4.53 -13.69
C VAL A 101 8.10 3.71 -12.39
N GLU A 102 8.52 4.33 -11.28
CA GLU A 102 8.58 3.67 -9.96
C GLU A 102 7.18 3.43 -9.39
N VAL A 103 6.25 4.36 -9.57
CA VAL A 103 4.84 4.20 -9.15
C VAL A 103 4.19 3.05 -9.90
N ASN A 104 4.35 3.01 -11.23
CA ASN A 104 3.83 1.95 -12.08
C ASN A 104 4.36 0.56 -11.65
N ARG A 105 5.69 0.46 -11.43
CA ARG A 105 6.32 -0.77 -10.92
C ARG A 105 5.76 -1.24 -9.59
N SER A 106 5.48 -0.30 -8.70
CA SER A 106 4.96 -0.58 -7.37
C SER A 106 3.52 -1.08 -7.47
N LEU A 107 2.65 -0.35 -8.17
CA LEU A 107 1.23 -0.70 -8.30
C LEU A 107 1.00 -2.11 -8.87
N ARG A 108 1.85 -2.56 -9.80
CA ARG A 108 1.73 -3.91 -10.39
C ARG A 108 1.92 -5.05 -9.38
N VAL A 109 2.75 -4.87 -8.36
CA VAL A 109 3.08 -5.94 -7.40
C VAL A 109 2.24 -5.91 -6.12
N LEU A 110 1.41 -4.90 -5.97
CA LEU A 110 0.59 -4.68 -4.79
C LEU A 110 -0.76 -5.39 -4.90
N ASP A 111 -1.30 -5.76 -3.75
CA ASP A 111 -2.66 -6.28 -3.65
C ASP A 111 -3.65 -5.17 -3.35
N GLY A 112 -3.28 -4.20 -2.51
CA GLY A 112 -4.10 -3.04 -2.22
C GLY A 112 -3.32 -1.73 -2.16
N LEU A 113 -4.03 -0.62 -2.07
CA LEU A 113 -3.46 0.72 -2.04
C LEU A 113 -4.12 1.59 -0.97
N VAL A 114 -3.31 2.28 -0.18
CA VAL A 114 -3.75 3.42 0.62
C VAL A 114 -3.39 4.68 -0.14
N PHE A 115 -4.40 5.39 -0.62
CA PHE A 115 -4.22 6.64 -1.35
C PHE A 115 -4.39 7.83 -0.39
N LEU A 116 -3.36 8.64 -0.21
CA LEU A 116 -3.40 9.79 0.66
C LEU A 116 -3.84 11.03 -0.10
N PHE A 117 -4.68 11.82 0.56
CA PHE A 117 -5.03 13.16 0.14
C PHE A 117 -4.65 14.15 1.25
N SER A 118 -4.26 15.37 0.87
CA SER A 118 -4.14 16.47 1.82
C SER A 118 -5.54 16.98 2.15
N ALA A 119 -5.88 17.17 3.42
CA ALA A 119 -7.17 17.74 3.83
C ALA A 119 -7.38 19.18 3.35
N VAL A 120 -6.29 19.86 2.97
CA VAL A 120 -6.29 21.26 2.51
C VAL A 120 -6.30 21.32 0.98
N ASP A 121 -5.37 20.61 0.35
CA ASP A 121 -5.18 20.67 -1.12
C ASP A 121 -6.18 19.76 -1.85
N GLY A 122 -6.56 18.63 -1.23
CA GLY A 122 -7.49 17.68 -1.78
C GLY A 122 -6.96 16.93 -3.00
N VAL A 123 -7.74 16.87 -4.07
CA VAL A 123 -7.39 16.17 -5.32
C VAL A 123 -6.59 17.09 -6.24
N GLU A 124 -5.29 16.85 -6.29
CA GLU A 124 -4.36 17.52 -7.21
C GLU A 124 -4.18 16.77 -8.55
N PRO A 125 -3.67 17.42 -9.62
CA PRO A 125 -3.44 16.77 -10.93
C PRO A 125 -2.54 15.52 -10.87
N GLN A 126 -1.57 15.48 -9.96
CA GLN A 126 -0.72 14.29 -9.75
C GLN A 126 -1.50 13.17 -9.05
N SER A 127 -2.52 13.51 -8.26
CA SER A 127 -3.43 12.53 -7.67
C SER A 127 -4.19 11.80 -8.78
N GLU A 128 -4.74 12.54 -9.75
CA GLU A 128 -5.44 11.95 -10.92
C GLU A 128 -4.53 11.01 -11.70
N THR A 129 -3.28 11.42 -11.95
CA THR A 129 -2.30 10.60 -12.68
C THR A 129 -2.05 9.26 -11.96
N ASN A 130 -1.76 9.31 -10.66
CA ASN A 130 -1.51 8.10 -9.87
C ASN A 130 -2.78 7.25 -9.72
N TRP A 131 -3.95 7.88 -9.62
CA TRP A 131 -5.24 7.20 -9.54
C TRP A 131 -5.53 6.39 -10.80
N ARG A 132 -5.30 7.00 -11.97
CA ARG A 132 -5.50 6.36 -13.27
C ARG A 132 -4.55 5.18 -13.49
N LEU A 133 -3.32 5.26 -12.97
CA LEU A 133 -2.40 4.12 -12.96
C LEU A 133 -2.94 2.98 -12.09
N ALA A 134 -3.51 3.29 -10.92
CA ALA A 134 -4.12 2.28 -10.06
C ALA A 134 -5.37 1.65 -10.72
N ASP A 135 -6.15 2.42 -11.49
CA ASP A 135 -7.27 1.91 -12.30
C ASP A 135 -6.80 0.91 -13.36
N ASN A 136 -5.74 1.24 -14.09
CA ASN A 136 -5.19 0.38 -15.14
C ASN A 136 -4.75 -0.99 -14.59
N TYR A 137 -4.19 -1.01 -13.38
CA TYR A 137 -3.78 -2.25 -12.70
C TYR A 137 -4.89 -2.89 -11.87
N LYS A 138 -6.10 -2.29 -11.84
CA LYS A 138 -7.25 -2.75 -11.06
C LYS A 138 -6.87 -3.01 -9.60
N VAL A 139 -6.20 -2.05 -8.96
CA VAL A 139 -5.74 -2.18 -7.57
C VAL A 139 -6.85 -1.67 -6.61
N PRO A 140 -7.46 -2.55 -5.80
CA PRO A 140 -8.36 -2.17 -4.72
C PRO A 140 -7.71 -1.15 -3.78
N ARG A 141 -8.47 -0.12 -3.40
CA ARG A 141 -7.89 1.01 -2.68
C ARG A 141 -8.85 1.64 -1.68
N MET A 142 -8.26 2.34 -0.73
CA MET A 142 -8.95 3.17 0.25
C MET A 142 -8.31 4.56 0.32
N GLY A 143 -9.08 5.57 0.73
CA GLY A 143 -8.60 6.93 0.89
C GLY A 143 -8.26 7.27 2.34
N PHE A 144 -7.10 7.91 2.55
CA PHE A 144 -6.73 8.52 3.83
C PHE A 144 -6.51 10.02 3.65
N VAL A 145 -7.44 10.82 4.13
CA VAL A 145 -7.34 12.28 4.14
C VAL A 145 -6.49 12.70 5.33
N ASN A 146 -5.23 13.00 5.05
CA ASN A 146 -4.20 13.36 6.02
C ASN A 146 -4.18 14.88 6.24
N LYS A 147 -3.37 15.35 7.20
CA LYS A 147 -3.21 16.78 7.51
C LYS A 147 -4.51 17.46 8.03
N MET A 148 -5.37 16.71 8.72
CA MET A 148 -6.54 17.29 9.40
C MET A 148 -6.20 18.34 10.47
N ASP A 149 -4.92 18.43 10.86
CA ASP A 149 -4.41 19.45 11.80
C ASP A 149 -4.15 20.82 11.17
N ARG A 150 -4.31 20.96 9.85
CA ARG A 150 -3.96 22.17 9.11
C ARG A 150 -5.15 23.11 8.94
N GLN A 151 -4.85 24.41 8.88
CA GLN A 151 -5.85 25.43 8.61
C GLN A 151 -6.50 25.19 7.24
N GLY A 152 -7.84 25.26 7.19
CA GLY A 152 -8.61 24.97 5.98
C GLY A 152 -8.80 23.48 5.70
N SER A 153 -8.49 22.58 6.65
CA SER A 153 -8.75 21.15 6.51
C SER A 153 -10.25 20.88 6.33
N ASN A 154 -10.63 20.14 5.28
CA ASN A 154 -12.02 19.76 5.06
C ASN A 154 -12.14 18.34 4.49
N PHE A 155 -12.44 17.38 5.37
CA PHE A 155 -12.54 15.96 5.01
C PHE A 155 -13.64 15.67 3.99
N LEU A 156 -14.84 16.20 4.20
CA LEU A 156 -16.00 15.94 3.36
C LEU A 156 -15.85 16.57 1.97
N ALA A 157 -15.22 17.74 1.88
CA ALA A 157 -14.87 18.36 0.60
C ALA A 157 -13.91 17.49 -0.21
N VAL A 158 -12.89 16.88 0.42
CA VAL A 158 -11.98 15.96 -0.27
C VAL A 158 -12.72 14.70 -0.74
N CYS A 159 -13.64 14.15 0.05
CA CYS A 159 -14.47 13.02 -0.38
C CYS A 159 -15.29 13.39 -1.63
N GLN A 160 -15.88 14.60 -1.65
CA GLN A 160 -16.63 15.10 -2.79
C GLN A 160 -15.73 15.28 -4.02
N GLN A 161 -14.52 15.83 -3.86
CA GLN A 161 -13.56 15.97 -4.96
C GLN A 161 -13.15 14.61 -5.54
N VAL A 162 -13.00 13.56 -4.72
CA VAL A 162 -12.73 12.20 -5.23
C VAL A 162 -13.89 11.70 -6.09
N LYS A 163 -15.15 11.97 -5.71
CA LYS A 163 -16.31 11.66 -6.56
C LYS A 163 -16.28 12.45 -7.86
N ASP A 164 -16.10 13.77 -7.79
CA ASP A 164 -16.28 14.66 -8.93
C ASP A 164 -15.10 14.64 -9.92
N MET A 165 -13.87 14.55 -9.42
CA MET A 165 -12.65 14.65 -10.23
C MET A 165 -12.07 13.29 -10.61
N LEU A 166 -12.15 12.31 -9.71
CA LEU A 166 -11.62 10.95 -9.95
C LEU A 166 -12.70 9.96 -10.41
N GLY A 167 -13.97 10.37 -10.42
CA GLY A 167 -15.09 9.55 -10.88
C GLY A 167 -15.30 8.28 -10.04
N SER A 168 -14.85 8.28 -8.79
CA SER A 168 -14.85 7.10 -7.91
C SER A 168 -15.80 7.32 -6.73
N ASN A 169 -16.58 6.31 -6.35
CA ASN A 169 -17.54 6.44 -5.25
C ASN A 169 -16.84 6.47 -3.87
N ALA A 170 -16.39 7.66 -3.47
CA ALA A 170 -15.78 7.89 -2.17
C ALA A 170 -16.84 7.93 -1.06
N VAL A 171 -16.82 6.93 -0.18
CA VAL A 171 -17.78 6.81 0.92
C VAL A 171 -17.09 7.07 2.25
N PRO A 172 -17.43 8.17 2.95
CA PRO A 172 -16.97 8.41 4.33
C PRO A 172 -17.39 7.26 5.25
N ILE A 173 -16.43 6.63 5.93
CA ILE A 173 -16.71 5.65 6.99
C ILE A 173 -16.39 6.20 8.39
N VAL A 174 -15.94 7.45 8.45
CA VAL A 174 -15.70 8.21 9.68
C VAL A 174 -16.12 9.66 9.50
N LEU A 175 -16.27 10.40 10.60
CA LEU A 175 -16.32 11.87 10.60
C LEU A 175 -15.26 12.45 11.53
N PRO A 176 -14.61 13.59 11.21
CA PRO A 176 -13.63 14.20 12.09
C PRO A 176 -14.29 14.79 13.36
N ILE A 177 -13.58 14.69 14.49
CA ILE A 177 -13.95 15.38 15.73
C ILE A 177 -12.97 16.53 15.96
N GLY A 178 -13.48 17.75 15.88
CA GLY A 178 -12.69 18.97 15.89
C GLY A 178 -12.14 19.31 14.49
N GLU A 179 -11.71 20.55 14.33
CA GLU A 179 -11.21 21.09 13.06
C GLU A 179 -9.80 21.65 13.27
N GLU A 180 -8.99 21.60 12.22
CA GLU A 180 -7.65 22.20 12.22
C GLU A 180 -6.83 21.80 13.47
N MET A 181 -6.32 22.77 14.22
CA MET A 181 -5.53 22.55 15.42
C MET A 181 -6.28 21.82 16.55
N ASP A 182 -7.61 21.90 16.58
CA ASP A 182 -8.46 21.26 17.59
C ASP A 182 -8.90 19.85 17.18
N PHE A 183 -8.47 19.35 16.01
CA PHE A 183 -8.70 17.98 15.59
C PHE A 183 -8.14 16.99 16.62
N LYS A 184 -9.03 16.18 17.21
CA LYS A 184 -8.70 15.28 18.34
C LYS A 184 -9.11 13.83 18.13
N GLY A 185 -10.02 13.56 17.20
CA GLY A 185 -10.67 12.26 17.10
C GLY A 185 -11.41 12.04 15.81
N VAL A 186 -12.05 10.88 15.71
CA VAL A 186 -13.02 10.57 14.66
C VAL A 186 -14.25 9.88 15.25
N VAL A 187 -15.40 10.07 14.64
CA VAL A 187 -16.58 9.23 14.81
C VAL A 187 -16.45 8.06 13.85
N ASP A 188 -16.39 6.83 14.36
CA ASP A 188 -16.51 5.60 13.57
C ASP A 188 -17.99 5.39 13.25
N LEU A 189 -18.36 5.57 11.97
CA LEU A 189 -19.75 5.48 11.53
C LEU A 189 -20.25 4.04 11.49
N VAL A 190 -19.34 3.05 11.33
CA VAL A 190 -19.74 1.64 11.27
C VAL A 190 -20.10 1.14 12.67
N LYS A 191 -19.23 1.39 13.66
CA LYS A 191 -19.48 1.05 15.07
C LYS A 191 -20.32 2.08 15.83
N ASN A 192 -20.70 3.17 15.14
CA ASN A 192 -21.49 4.27 15.68
C ASN A 192 -20.97 4.82 17.02
N ARG A 193 -19.67 5.14 17.10
CA ARG A 193 -18.99 5.57 18.34
C ARG A 193 -17.89 6.58 18.06
N ALA A 194 -17.52 7.39 19.06
CA ALA A 194 -16.43 8.36 18.92
C ALA A 194 -15.12 7.83 19.52
N ILE A 195 -14.02 8.08 18.80
CA ILE A 195 -12.65 7.72 19.19
C ILE A 195 -11.85 9.02 19.33
N VAL A 196 -11.27 9.25 20.51
CA VAL A 196 -10.44 10.43 20.78
C VAL A 196 -9.05 9.99 21.23
N TRP A 197 -8.01 10.39 20.50
CA TRP A 197 -6.64 9.99 20.77
C TRP A 197 -5.97 10.89 21.81
N HIS A 198 -5.15 10.29 22.68
CA HIS A 198 -4.39 11.02 23.68
C HIS A 198 -3.06 11.52 23.11
N GLU A 199 -2.89 12.85 23.11
CA GLU A 199 -1.66 13.49 22.63
C GLU A 199 -0.41 13.07 23.43
N ASP A 200 -0.54 12.97 24.75
CA ASP A 200 0.56 12.60 25.67
C ASP A 200 1.15 11.21 25.36
N SER A 201 0.35 10.34 24.74
CA SER A 201 0.74 8.97 24.38
C SER A 201 1.24 8.86 22.94
N MET A 202 1.42 9.97 22.22
CA MET A 202 1.64 9.99 20.77
C MET A 202 0.56 9.16 20.03
N GLY A 203 -0.69 9.27 20.49
CA GLY A 203 -1.84 8.53 19.97
C GLY A 203 -1.81 7.01 20.20
N SER A 204 -0.82 6.43 20.87
CA SER A 204 -0.81 4.99 21.15
C SER A 204 -2.00 4.54 22.02
N THR A 205 -2.61 5.47 22.76
CA THR A 205 -3.84 5.25 23.51
C THR A 205 -4.94 6.21 23.06
N PHE A 206 -6.19 5.79 23.22
CA PHE A 206 -7.39 6.55 22.89
C PHE A 206 -8.53 6.16 23.82
N ASP A 207 -9.48 7.06 23.97
CA ASP A 207 -10.74 6.81 24.67
C ASP A 207 -11.86 6.59 23.65
N ILE A 208 -12.75 5.66 23.96
CA ILE A 208 -14.05 5.54 23.29
C ILE A 208 -15.07 6.28 24.11
N ILE A 209 -15.70 7.27 23.49
CA ILE A 209 -16.71 8.11 24.11
C ILE A 209 -18.01 8.07 23.29
N ASP A 210 -19.09 8.53 23.90
CA ASP A 210 -20.32 8.82 23.17
C ASP A 210 -20.06 9.90 22.12
N ILE A 211 -20.78 9.82 20.99
CA ILE A 211 -20.69 10.84 19.93
C ILE A 211 -21.01 12.21 20.54
N PRO A 212 -20.14 13.22 20.38
CA PRO A 212 -20.39 14.56 20.89
C PRO A 212 -21.72 15.10 20.41
N GLU A 213 -22.44 15.83 21.28
CA GLU A 213 -23.82 16.26 21.02
C GLU A 213 -23.94 17.07 19.72
N GLU A 214 -22.93 17.89 19.44
CA GLU A 214 -22.83 18.71 18.23
C GLU A 214 -22.70 17.90 16.94
N LEU A 215 -22.17 16.67 17.01
CA LEU A 215 -21.95 15.79 15.86
C LEU A 215 -23.03 14.71 15.73
N LYS A 216 -23.94 14.53 16.70
CA LYS A 216 -24.94 13.44 16.65
C LYS A 216 -25.83 13.48 15.42
N ALA A 217 -26.30 14.67 15.04
CA ALA A 217 -27.17 14.82 13.87
C ALA A 217 -26.43 14.52 12.57
N GLU A 218 -25.23 15.08 12.40
CA GLU A 218 -24.38 14.85 11.22
C GLU A 218 -23.90 13.39 11.14
N ALA A 219 -23.51 12.79 12.26
CA ALA A 219 -23.13 11.38 12.32
C ALA A 219 -24.29 10.44 11.96
N ALA A 220 -25.52 10.75 12.40
CA ALA A 220 -26.69 9.96 12.01
C ALA A 220 -26.97 10.08 10.50
N GLU A 221 -26.88 11.28 9.93
CA GLU A 221 -27.05 11.51 8.49
C GLU A 221 -26.00 10.76 7.67
N TYR A 222 -24.71 10.92 7.98
CA TYR A 222 -23.64 10.24 7.25
C TYR A 222 -23.60 8.73 7.48
N ARG A 223 -24.04 8.25 8.65
CA ARG A 223 -24.22 6.81 8.87
C ARG A 223 -25.35 6.26 7.99
N ALA A 224 -26.46 6.99 7.84
CA ALA A 224 -27.54 6.58 6.95
C ALA A 224 -27.08 6.51 5.49
N LEU A 225 -26.34 7.52 5.03
CA LEU A 225 -25.73 7.52 3.69
C LEU A 225 -24.75 6.36 3.51
N LEU A 226 -23.92 6.05 4.51
CA LEU A 226 -23.03 4.90 4.47
C LEU A 226 -23.82 3.59 4.33
N ILE A 227 -24.88 3.41 5.10
CA ILE A 227 -25.71 2.20 5.03
C ILE A 227 -26.42 2.10 3.69
N GLU A 228 -26.96 3.20 3.17
CA GLU A 228 -27.59 3.27 1.85
C GLU A 228 -26.63 2.84 0.73
N GLU A 229 -25.39 3.36 0.74
CA GLU A 229 -24.36 3.02 -0.25
C GLU A 229 -23.97 1.54 -0.18
N VAL A 230 -23.84 1.00 1.03
CA VAL A 230 -23.50 -0.41 1.26
C VAL A 230 -24.66 -1.33 0.89
N ALA A 231 -25.89 -0.94 1.22
CA ALA A 231 -27.10 -1.66 0.88
C ALA A 231 -27.35 -1.66 -0.64
N SER A 232 -27.03 -0.56 -1.33
CA SER A 232 -27.12 -0.48 -2.80
C SER A 232 -26.18 -1.46 -3.52
N TYR A 233 -25.14 -1.94 -2.83
CA TYR A 233 -24.19 -2.92 -3.37
C TYR A 233 -24.65 -4.38 -3.16
N ASP A 234 -25.43 -4.66 -2.11
CA ASP A 234 -25.89 -6.01 -1.74
C ASP A 234 -27.42 -6.07 -1.68
N GLU A 235 -28.05 -6.82 -2.61
CA GLU A 235 -29.51 -6.93 -2.72
C GLU A 235 -30.19 -7.36 -1.41
N GLY A 236 -29.54 -8.23 -0.62
CA GLY A 236 -30.07 -8.69 0.66
C GLY A 236 -30.02 -7.61 1.74
N LEU A 237 -28.98 -6.77 1.74
CA LEU A 237 -28.91 -5.60 2.61
C LEU A 237 -29.90 -4.51 2.18
N LEU A 238 -30.14 -4.35 0.87
CA LEU A 238 -31.15 -3.42 0.37
C LEU A 238 -32.55 -3.76 0.86
N GLU A 239 -32.94 -5.04 0.81
CA GLU A 239 -34.23 -5.50 1.34
C GLU A 239 -34.36 -5.18 2.85
N LYS A 240 -33.32 -5.48 3.63
CA LYS A 240 -33.28 -5.16 5.06
C LYS A 240 -33.40 -3.67 5.34
N PHE A 241 -32.65 -2.84 4.61
CA PHE A 241 -32.67 -1.39 4.75
C PHE A 241 -34.06 -0.79 4.47
N MET A 242 -34.77 -1.31 3.47
CA MET A 242 -36.13 -0.85 3.12
C MET A 242 -37.17 -1.22 4.17
N GLU A 243 -36.95 -2.30 4.93
CA GLU A 243 -37.81 -2.68 6.05
C GLU A 243 -37.49 -1.88 7.32
N ASP A 244 -36.20 -1.84 7.69
CA ASP A 244 -35.67 -1.16 8.87
C ASP A 244 -34.17 -0.90 8.69
N GLU A 245 -33.77 0.36 8.60
CA GLU A 245 -32.38 0.78 8.46
C GLU A 245 -31.48 0.28 9.61
N ASP A 246 -32.02 0.17 10.83
CA ASP A 246 -31.27 -0.27 12.01
C ASP A 246 -31.11 -1.80 12.07
N SER A 247 -31.71 -2.55 11.13
CA SER A 247 -31.60 -4.00 11.06
C SER A 247 -30.26 -4.51 10.50
N ILE A 248 -29.47 -3.63 9.88
CA ILE A 248 -28.17 -3.97 9.31
C ILE A 248 -27.11 -3.94 10.41
N THR A 249 -26.45 -5.08 10.62
CA THR A 249 -25.44 -5.24 11.67
C THR A 249 -24.07 -4.69 11.25
N GLU A 250 -23.22 -4.37 12.23
CA GLU A 250 -21.84 -3.93 11.95
C GLU A 250 -21.08 -4.91 11.06
N ASP A 251 -21.19 -6.21 11.34
CA ASP A 251 -20.50 -7.25 10.57
C ASP A 251 -20.96 -7.32 9.11
N GLU A 252 -22.25 -7.08 8.86
CA GLU A 252 -22.81 -6.99 7.51
C GLU A 252 -22.28 -5.76 6.77
N ILE A 253 -22.22 -4.59 7.44
CA ILE A 253 -21.63 -3.38 6.86
C ILE A 253 -20.18 -3.65 6.47
N HIS A 254 -19.40 -4.26 7.36
CA HIS A 254 -18.00 -4.57 7.10
C HIS A 254 -17.80 -5.59 5.98
N ALA A 255 -18.65 -6.61 5.89
CA ALA A 255 -18.59 -7.61 4.84
C ALA A 255 -18.88 -7.01 3.47
N ALA A 256 -19.94 -6.21 3.36
CA ALA A 256 -20.33 -5.56 2.11
C ALA A 256 -19.34 -4.45 1.70
N LEU A 257 -18.84 -3.63 2.64
CA LEU A 257 -17.76 -2.68 2.36
C LEU A 257 -16.50 -3.38 1.83
N ARG A 258 -16.11 -4.52 2.43
CA ARG A 258 -14.94 -5.27 1.96
C ARG A 258 -15.16 -5.79 0.53
N ALA A 259 -16.34 -6.34 0.25
CA ALA A 259 -16.68 -6.81 -1.09
C ALA A 259 -16.64 -5.65 -2.12
N ALA A 260 -17.26 -4.52 -1.78
CA ALA A 260 -17.26 -3.33 -2.63
C ALA A 260 -15.86 -2.74 -2.87
N VAL A 261 -14.95 -2.83 -1.88
CA VAL A 261 -13.54 -2.44 -2.04
C VAL A 261 -12.81 -3.37 -3.02
N MET A 262 -13.05 -4.68 -2.93
CA MET A 262 -12.45 -5.65 -3.84
C MET A 262 -12.89 -5.43 -5.28
N ASP A 263 -14.15 -5.04 -5.48
CA ASP A 263 -14.72 -4.71 -6.79
C ASP A 263 -14.44 -3.26 -7.24
N MET A 264 -13.78 -2.47 -6.38
CA MET A 264 -13.51 -1.04 -6.58
C MET A 264 -14.78 -0.20 -6.83
N SER A 265 -15.95 -0.69 -6.39
CA SER A 265 -17.22 0.01 -6.51
C SER A 265 -17.40 1.07 -5.43
N ILE A 266 -16.77 0.88 -4.25
CA ILE A 266 -16.71 1.84 -3.15
C ILE A 266 -15.26 2.06 -2.75
N ILE A 267 -14.89 3.33 -2.55
CA ILE A 267 -13.63 3.73 -1.93
C ILE A 267 -13.94 4.22 -0.51
N PRO A 268 -13.64 3.44 0.54
CA PRO A 268 -13.84 3.88 1.90
C PRO A 268 -12.85 5.01 2.21
N MET A 269 -13.40 6.12 2.70
CA MET A 269 -12.65 7.31 3.04
C MET A 269 -12.54 7.44 4.56
N ILE A 270 -11.31 7.59 5.04
CA ILE A 270 -10.99 7.88 6.42
C ILE A 270 -10.12 9.13 6.51
N CYS A 271 -10.04 9.73 7.70
CA CYS A 271 -9.22 10.92 7.94
C CYS A 271 -8.33 10.78 9.16
N GLY A 272 -7.28 11.60 9.20
CA GLY A 272 -6.41 11.71 10.36
C GLY A 272 -5.33 12.77 10.19
N SER A 273 -4.43 12.81 11.16
CA SER A 273 -3.20 13.59 11.09
C SER A 273 -2.04 12.70 11.51
N ALA A 274 -1.26 12.25 10.52
CA ALA A 274 -0.04 11.50 10.78
C ALA A 274 0.95 12.33 11.62
N PHE A 275 1.03 13.64 11.37
CA PHE A 275 1.88 14.56 12.12
C PHE A 275 1.49 14.62 13.60
N LYS A 276 0.19 14.77 13.89
CA LYS A 276 -0.36 14.80 15.26
C LYS A 276 -0.62 13.43 15.86
N ASN A 277 -0.25 12.34 15.18
CA ASN A 277 -0.35 10.97 15.68
C ASN A 277 -1.81 10.47 15.89
N LYS A 278 -2.75 10.94 15.08
CA LYS A 278 -4.20 10.64 15.22
C LYS A 278 -4.72 9.98 13.94
N GLY A 279 -5.44 8.87 14.06
CA GLY A 279 -6.12 8.19 12.95
C GLY A 279 -5.32 7.15 12.17
N VAL A 280 -3.98 7.09 12.31
CA VAL A 280 -3.14 6.09 11.61
C VAL A 280 -3.39 4.66 12.11
N GLN A 281 -3.75 4.51 13.38
CA GLN A 281 -4.13 3.25 14.02
C GLN A 281 -5.43 2.72 13.41
N PHE A 282 -6.42 3.60 13.23
CA PHE A 282 -7.67 3.27 12.56
C PHE A 282 -7.43 2.90 11.08
N LEU A 283 -6.50 3.59 10.41
CA LEU A 283 -6.04 3.20 9.07
C LEU A 283 -5.49 1.77 9.05
N LEU A 284 -4.66 1.36 10.02
CA LEU A 284 -4.13 -0.01 10.07
C LEU A 284 -5.24 -1.06 10.23
N ASP A 285 -6.21 -0.79 11.10
CA ASP A 285 -7.38 -1.65 11.28
C ASP A 285 -8.22 -1.73 10.01
N ALA A 286 -8.46 -0.59 9.35
CA ALA A 286 -9.18 -0.51 8.09
C ALA A 286 -8.46 -1.25 6.95
N VAL A 287 -7.12 -1.19 6.88
CA VAL A 287 -6.33 -1.98 5.93
C VAL A 287 -6.49 -3.48 6.17
N CYS A 288 -6.43 -3.93 7.42
CA CYS A 288 -6.70 -5.33 7.76
C CYS A 288 -8.10 -5.75 7.31
N ARG A 289 -9.09 -4.88 7.51
CA ARG A 289 -10.50 -5.21 7.28
C ARG A 289 -10.89 -5.17 5.82
N TYR A 290 -10.48 -4.15 5.08
CA TYR A 290 -11.03 -3.85 3.76
C TYR A 290 -10.08 -4.15 2.61
N LEU A 291 -8.77 -3.96 2.77
CA LEU A 291 -7.83 -4.24 1.68
C LEU A 291 -7.62 -5.74 1.47
N PRO A 292 -7.33 -6.16 0.23
CA PRO A 292 -7.18 -7.56 -0.11
C PRO A 292 -5.87 -8.16 0.41
N SER A 293 -5.92 -9.47 0.55
CA SER A 293 -4.83 -10.39 0.77
C SER A 293 -4.43 -11.05 -0.55
N PRO A 294 -3.26 -11.71 -0.63
CA PRO A 294 -2.86 -12.47 -1.82
C PRO A 294 -3.90 -13.48 -2.30
N VAL A 295 -4.65 -14.09 -1.38
CA VAL A 295 -5.63 -15.15 -1.68
C VAL A 295 -6.99 -14.63 -2.10
N ASP A 296 -7.25 -13.33 -2.00
CA ASP A 296 -8.47 -12.73 -2.57
C ASP A 296 -8.36 -12.61 -4.10
N LYS A 297 -7.15 -12.73 -4.67
CA LYS A 297 -6.94 -12.91 -6.11
C LYS A 297 -6.90 -14.41 -6.43
N GLU A 298 -7.72 -14.87 -7.38
CA GLU A 298 -7.83 -16.30 -7.70
C GLU A 298 -6.49 -16.92 -8.16
N ALA A 299 -5.80 -16.24 -9.06
CA ALA A 299 -4.50 -16.64 -9.58
C ALA A 299 -3.80 -15.47 -10.27
N ILE A 300 -2.47 -15.56 -10.39
CA ILE A 300 -1.74 -14.76 -11.38
C ILE A 300 -1.83 -15.45 -12.74
N ILE A 301 -2.11 -14.68 -13.78
CA ILE A 301 -2.22 -15.16 -15.16
C ILE A 301 -0.93 -14.78 -15.91
N GLY A 302 -0.45 -15.69 -16.74
CA GLY A 302 0.68 -15.49 -17.64
C GLY A 302 0.60 -16.43 -18.84
N THR A 303 1.67 -16.51 -19.61
CA THR A 303 1.75 -17.38 -20.80
C THR A 303 2.85 -18.43 -20.65
N ASP A 304 2.60 -19.62 -21.19
CA ASP A 304 3.65 -20.62 -21.37
C ASP A 304 4.60 -20.16 -22.49
N PRO A 305 5.93 -20.10 -22.25
CA PRO A 305 6.86 -19.54 -23.25
C PRO A 305 7.03 -20.39 -24.50
N ASP A 306 6.71 -21.69 -24.46
CA ASP A 306 6.89 -22.59 -25.60
C ASP A 306 5.61 -22.70 -26.44
N THR A 307 4.46 -22.63 -25.79
CA THR A 307 3.15 -22.85 -26.43
C THR A 307 2.29 -21.59 -26.58
N GLU A 308 2.67 -20.49 -25.93
CA GLU A 308 1.94 -19.22 -25.85
C GLU A 308 0.52 -19.34 -25.25
N ASN A 309 0.17 -20.51 -24.72
CA ASN A 309 -1.12 -20.72 -24.06
C ASN A 309 -1.17 -20.00 -22.72
N GLU A 310 -2.36 -19.55 -22.35
CA GLU A 310 -2.60 -18.96 -21.03
C GLU A 310 -2.41 -20.02 -19.92
N VAL A 311 -1.66 -19.63 -18.89
CA VAL A 311 -1.39 -20.45 -17.71
C VAL A 311 -1.62 -19.60 -16.46
N SER A 312 -2.22 -20.21 -15.44
CA SER A 312 -2.46 -19.57 -14.15
C SER A 312 -1.65 -20.21 -13.02
N ARG A 313 -1.30 -19.43 -12.00
CA ARG A 313 -0.71 -19.92 -10.73
C ARG A 313 -1.49 -19.38 -9.55
N LYS A 314 -1.94 -20.27 -8.66
CA LYS A 314 -2.62 -19.87 -7.44
C LYS A 314 -1.63 -19.35 -6.41
N PRO A 315 -2.04 -18.42 -5.52
CA PRO A 315 -1.23 -17.94 -4.41
C PRO A 315 -1.10 -19.01 -3.32
N ASP A 316 -0.33 -20.07 -3.60
CA ASP A 316 -0.11 -21.20 -2.72
C ASP A 316 1.38 -21.59 -2.71
N VAL A 317 1.89 -22.01 -1.55
CA VAL A 317 3.30 -22.40 -1.36
C VAL A 317 3.61 -23.76 -2.01
N SER A 318 2.60 -24.58 -2.26
CA SER A 318 2.71 -25.90 -2.92
C SER A 318 2.69 -25.82 -4.45
N GLU A 319 2.25 -24.70 -5.02
CA GLU A 319 2.31 -24.43 -6.47
C GLU A 319 3.76 -24.28 -6.94
N PRO A 320 4.05 -24.44 -8.25
CA PRO A 320 5.38 -24.16 -8.78
C PRO A 320 5.80 -22.70 -8.53
N PHE A 321 7.09 -22.48 -8.27
CA PHE A 321 7.60 -21.14 -7.98
C PHE A 321 7.37 -20.19 -9.16
N SER A 322 6.78 -19.02 -8.88
CA SER A 322 6.70 -17.90 -9.82
C SER A 322 6.83 -16.58 -9.09
N ALA A 323 7.62 -15.67 -9.67
CA ALA A 323 7.86 -14.35 -9.12
C ALA A 323 8.14 -13.31 -10.23
N LEU A 324 7.81 -12.04 -9.95
CA LEU A 324 8.10 -10.91 -10.84
C LEU A 324 9.15 -10.01 -10.21
N ALA A 325 10.26 -9.77 -10.90
CA ALA A 325 11.24 -8.77 -10.51
C ALA A 325 10.75 -7.36 -10.88
N PHE A 326 10.55 -6.49 -9.89
CA PHE A 326 9.95 -5.17 -10.12
C PHE A 326 10.90 -3.99 -9.85
N LYS A 327 12.01 -4.22 -9.14
CA LYS A 327 13.03 -3.19 -8.90
C LYS A 327 14.41 -3.81 -8.85
N ILE A 328 15.39 -3.13 -9.46
CA ILE A 328 16.80 -3.49 -9.36
C ILE A 328 17.52 -2.32 -8.70
N ALA A 329 18.28 -2.62 -7.66
CA ALA A 329 19.12 -1.66 -6.97
C ALA A 329 20.54 -2.21 -6.86
N THR A 330 21.52 -1.31 -6.75
CA THR A 330 22.90 -1.69 -6.44
C THR A 330 23.17 -1.31 -5.00
N ASP A 331 23.43 -2.31 -4.16
CA ASP A 331 23.85 -2.12 -2.79
C ASP A 331 25.39 -2.14 -2.70
N PRO A 332 26.02 -1.22 -1.94
CA PRO A 332 27.48 -1.15 -1.81
C PRO A 332 28.14 -2.41 -1.22
N PHE A 333 27.42 -3.19 -0.42
CA PHE A 333 27.95 -4.34 0.33
C PHE A 333 27.61 -5.67 -0.32
N VAL A 334 26.38 -5.82 -0.83
CA VAL A 334 25.89 -7.10 -1.39
C VAL A 334 25.79 -7.09 -2.92
N GLY A 335 26.05 -5.94 -3.56
CA GLY A 335 26.04 -5.79 -5.02
C GLY A 335 24.62 -5.64 -5.57
N ARG A 336 24.38 -6.23 -6.75
CA ARG A 336 23.11 -6.06 -7.47
C ARG A 336 21.98 -6.83 -6.79
N LEU A 337 21.06 -6.09 -6.17
CA LEU A 337 19.81 -6.59 -5.58
C LEU A 337 18.69 -6.53 -6.62
N ALA A 338 17.95 -7.63 -6.78
CA ALA A 338 16.67 -7.62 -7.47
C ALA A 338 15.56 -7.83 -6.45
N PHE A 339 14.65 -6.87 -6.35
CA PHE A 339 13.41 -6.97 -5.60
C PHE A 339 12.38 -7.69 -6.45
N PHE A 340 11.68 -8.63 -5.84
CA PHE A 340 10.66 -9.42 -6.50
C PHE A 340 9.49 -9.72 -5.59
N ARG A 341 8.33 -9.90 -6.24
CA ARG A 341 7.09 -10.37 -5.64
C ARG A 341 6.92 -11.84 -5.96
N VAL A 342 6.76 -12.70 -4.95
CA VAL A 342 6.45 -14.12 -5.14
C VAL A 342 4.95 -14.30 -5.24
N TYR A 343 4.46 -14.84 -6.36
CA TYR A 343 3.05 -15.11 -6.57
C TYR A 343 2.67 -16.54 -6.23
N SER A 344 3.58 -17.49 -6.43
CA SER A 344 3.33 -18.90 -6.11
C SER A 344 4.61 -19.62 -5.71
N GLY A 345 4.44 -20.73 -5.00
CA GLY A 345 5.51 -21.62 -4.59
C GLY A 345 6.44 -21.05 -3.51
N LYS A 346 7.65 -21.59 -3.49
CA LYS A 346 8.70 -21.26 -2.52
C LYS A 346 10.05 -21.24 -3.20
N LEU A 347 10.92 -20.35 -2.72
CA LEU A 347 12.30 -20.26 -3.14
C LEU A 347 13.23 -20.30 -1.93
N ASP A 348 14.08 -21.32 -1.86
CA ASP A 348 15.12 -21.42 -0.84
C ASP A 348 16.41 -20.70 -1.27
N ALA A 349 17.11 -20.09 -0.32
CA ALA A 349 18.42 -19.50 -0.57
C ALA A 349 19.43 -20.58 -1.00
N GLY A 350 20.24 -20.27 -2.01
CA GLY A 350 21.22 -21.19 -2.61
C GLY A 350 20.70 -22.01 -3.78
N SER A 351 19.38 -21.96 -4.04
CA SER A 351 18.71 -22.69 -5.12
C SER A 351 18.81 -21.96 -6.48
N TYR A 352 18.14 -22.51 -7.49
CA TYR A 352 18.16 -22.01 -8.87
C TYR A 352 16.77 -21.61 -9.32
N VAL A 353 16.69 -20.56 -10.11
CA VAL A 353 15.47 -20.13 -10.82
C VAL A 353 15.75 -20.01 -12.31
N LEU A 354 14.71 -20.14 -13.11
CA LEU A 354 14.74 -19.81 -14.53
C LEU A 354 14.34 -18.34 -14.70
N ASN A 355 15.16 -17.55 -15.39
CA ASN A 355 14.74 -16.26 -15.92
C ASN A 355 14.12 -16.48 -17.31
N ASN A 356 12.81 -16.29 -17.41
CA ASN A 356 12.06 -16.62 -18.63
C ASN A 356 12.40 -15.69 -19.81
N ARG A 357 12.86 -14.44 -19.57
CA ARG A 357 13.31 -13.55 -20.65
C ARG A 357 14.60 -14.04 -21.29
N SER A 358 15.58 -14.43 -20.47
CA SER A 358 16.92 -14.79 -20.96
C SER A 358 17.06 -16.29 -21.25
N GLY A 359 16.12 -17.11 -20.78
CA GLY A 359 16.20 -18.58 -20.82
C GLY A 359 17.31 -19.16 -19.95
N LYS A 360 17.94 -18.34 -19.08
CA LYS A 360 19.09 -18.76 -18.29
C LYS A 360 18.69 -19.14 -16.88
N LYS A 361 19.38 -20.16 -16.36
CA LYS A 361 19.32 -20.52 -14.95
C LYS A 361 20.19 -19.57 -14.13
N GLU A 362 19.57 -18.96 -13.13
CA GLU A 362 20.22 -18.04 -12.21
C GLU A 362 20.28 -18.69 -10.83
N ARG A 363 21.45 -18.64 -10.19
CA ARG A 363 21.63 -19.17 -8.84
C ARG A 363 21.39 -18.07 -7.82
N ILE A 364 20.38 -18.25 -6.98
CA ILE A 364 20.04 -17.29 -5.94
C ILE A 364 20.95 -17.53 -4.74
N SER A 365 21.93 -16.67 -4.51
CA SER A 365 22.94 -16.91 -3.48
C SER A 365 22.41 -16.58 -2.08
N ARG A 366 21.68 -15.48 -1.93
CA ARG A 366 21.02 -15.06 -0.69
C ARG A 366 19.70 -14.37 -0.99
N ILE A 367 18.79 -14.46 -0.04
CA ILE A 367 17.48 -13.82 -0.05
C ILE A 367 17.40 -12.93 1.18
N TYR A 368 16.80 -11.76 1.01
CA TYR A 368 16.70 -10.73 2.01
C TYR A 368 15.25 -10.26 2.15
N GLN A 369 14.77 -10.21 3.39
CA GLN A 369 13.65 -9.37 3.75
C GLN A 369 14.17 -7.94 3.93
N MET A 370 13.55 -6.99 3.23
CA MET A 370 13.99 -5.60 3.27
C MET A 370 13.22 -4.82 4.33
N HIS A 371 13.95 -3.94 5.02
CA HIS A 371 13.38 -2.93 5.91
C HIS A 371 14.03 -1.58 5.57
N SER A 372 13.40 -0.85 4.65
CA SER A 372 14.00 0.30 3.99
C SER A 372 15.36 -0.09 3.37
N ASN A 373 16.47 0.46 3.87
CA ASN A 373 17.83 0.19 3.41
C ASN A 373 18.56 -0.92 4.18
N LYS A 374 17.93 -1.54 5.18
CA LYS A 374 18.52 -2.65 5.94
C LYS A 374 18.10 -4.00 5.36
N GLN A 375 19.07 -4.90 5.18
CA GLN A 375 18.83 -6.24 4.67
C GLN A 375 18.83 -7.28 5.80
N GLU A 376 17.72 -8.02 5.95
CA GLU A 376 17.61 -9.15 6.87
C GLU A 376 17.65 -10.45 6.07
N ALA A 377 18.74 -11.22 6.21
CA ALA A 377 18.90 -12.46 5.45
C ALA A 377 17.89 -13.51 5.94
N ILE A 378 17.16 -14.11 4.99
CA ILE A 378 16.16 -15.15 5.25
C ILE A 378 16.54 -16.45 4.50
N PRO A 379 16.22 -17.63 5.06
CA PRO A 379 16.57 -18.91 4.44
C PRO A 379 15.71 -19.22 3.22
N ALA A 380 14.49 -18.68 3.14
CA ALA A 380 13.57 -18.88 2.03
C ALA A 380 12.53 -17.76 1.97
N ILE A 381 11.86 -17.64 0.83
CA ILE A 381 10.74 -16.74 0.57
C ILE A 381 9.59 -17.51 -0.09
N GLU A 382 8.35 -17.20 0.27
CA GLU A 382 7.17 -18.00 -0.10
C GLU A 382 6.12 -17.15 -0.83
N ALA A 383 5.11 -17.80 -1.41
CA ALA A 383 3.97 -17.14 -2.05
C ALA A 383 3.40 -16.01 -1.18
N GLY A 384 3.16 -14.85 -1.78
CA GLY A 384 2.62 -13.70 -1.07
C GLY A 384 3.65 -12.81 -0.36
N ASP A 385 4.95 -13.12 -0.43
CA ASP A 385 6.02 -12.25 0.09
C ASP A 385 6.57 -11.28 -0.96
N ILE A 386 7.16 -10.19 -0.46
CA ILE A 386 7.99 -9.25 -1.22
C ILE A 386 9.38 -9.25 -0.58
N GLY A 387 10.41 -9.49 -1.37
CA GLY A 387 11.78 -9.52 -0.87
C GLY A 387 12.79 -9.16 -1.95
N ALA A 388 14.08 -9.26 -1.61
CA ALA A 388 15.18 -9.03 -2.52
C ALA A 388 16.15 -10.21 -2.55
N ALA A 389 16.81 -10.44 -3.67
CA ALA A 389 17.83 -11.48 -3.82
C ALA A 389 19.07 -10.97 -4.54
N VAL A 390 20.17 -11.67 -4.31
CA VAL A 390 21.45 -11.48 -4.99
C VAL A 390 21.93 -12.77 -5.64
N GLY A 391 22.83 -12.67 -6.61
CA GLY A 391 23.37 -13.81 -7.36
C GLY A 391 22.95 -13.89 -8.82
N PHE A 392 22.16 -12.92 -9.30
CA PHE A 392 21.76 -12.84 -10.70
C PHE A 392 22.92 -12.40 -11.60
N LYS A 393 23.16 -13.13 -12.69
CA LYS A 393 24.07 -12.71 -13.76
C LYS A 393 23.37 -11.77 -14.73
N ASP A 394 22.16 -12.12 -15.16
CA ASP A 394 21.33 -11.31 -16.06
C ASP A 394 19.89 -11.24 -15.53
N ILE A 395 19.57 -10.09 -14.93
CA ILE A 395 18.24 -9.75 -14.44
C ILE A 395 17.88 -8.33 -14.89
N LYS A 396 16.62 -8.11 -15.27
CA LYS A 396 16.05 -6.80 -15.58
C LYS A 396 14.73 -6.62 -14.84
N THR A 397 14.36 -5.36 -14.62
CA THR A 397 13.02 -5.06 -14.11
C THR A 397 11.98 -5.52 -15.13
N GLY A 398 10.93 -6.19 -14.65
CA GLY A 398 9.91 -6.85 -15.46
C GLY A 398 10.19 -8.33 -15.74
N ASP A 399 11.36 -8.86 -15.39
CA ASP A 399 11.68 -10.27 -15.63
C ASP A 399 10.83 -11.19 -14.73
N THR A 400 10.37 -12.30 -15.32
CA THR A 400 9.67 -13.37 -14.60
C THR A 400 10.64 -14.49 -14.21
N LEU A 401 10.65 -14.82 -12.92
CA LEU A 401 11.48 -15.87 -12.31
C LEU A 401 10.61 -17.08 -11.95
N THR A 402 10.98 -18.29 -12.38
CA THR A 402 10.17 -19.49 -12.15
C THR A 402 10.98 -20.72 -11.77
N ASP A 403 10.26 -21.76 -11.34
CA ASP A 403 10.77 -23.13 -11.42
C ASP A 403 11.12 -23.50 -12.88
N GLU A 404 12.14 -24.34 -13.06
CA GLU A 404 12.65 -24.73 -14.38
C GLU A 404 11.65 -25.60 -15.15
N LYS A 405 10.91 -26.46 -14.46
CA LYS A 405 10.02 -27.45 -15.11
C LYS A 405 8.66 -26.88 -15.46
N ASN A 406 8.30 -25.74 -14.87
CA ASN A 406 6.97 -25.15 -14.96
C ASN A 406 7.07 -23.65 -15.29
N PRO A 407 7.71 -23.29 -16.42
CA PRO A 407 7.86 -21.90 -16.80
C PRO A 407 6.51 -21.23 -17.01
N ILE A 408 6.49 -19.92 -16.75
CA ILE A 408 5.37 -19.03 -17.00
C ILE A 408 5.97 -17.63 -17.19
N VAL A 409 5.48 -16.89 -18.17
CA VAL A 409 5.83 -15.50 -18.41
C VAL A 409 4.69 -14.65 -17.89
N LEU A 410 4.96 -13.88 -16.83
CA LEU A 410 4.01 -12.89 -16.35
C LEU A 410 4.10 -11.67 -17.25
N GLU A 411 2.95 -11.03 -17.48
CA GLU A 411 2.87 -9.83 -18.31
C GLU A 411 3.82 -8.75 -17.78
N SER A 412 4.73 -8.32 -18.66
CA SER A 412 5.73 -7.31 -18.38
C SER A 412 5.12 -5.92 -18.27
N MET A 413 5.73 -5.06 -17.46
CA MET A 413 5.31 -3.66 -17.35
C MET A 413 5.58 -2.92 -18.67
N ASP A 414 4.56 -2.21 -19.15
CA ASP A 414 4.72 -1.25 -20.24
C ASP A 414 5.35 0.04 -19.68
N PHE A 415 6.50 0.42 -20.22
CA PHE A 415 7.21 1.61 -19.79
C PHE A 415 6.88 2.76 -20.76
N PRO A 416 6.44 3.92 -20.24
CA PRO A 416 6.14 5.04 -21.11
C PRO A 416 7.40 5.53 -21.82
N ASP A 417 7.23 5.99 -23.06
CA ASP A 417 8.31 6.58 -23.84
C ASP A 417 8.87 7.84 -23.15
N PRO A 418 10.20 8.08 -23.20
CA PRO A 418 10.79 9.30 -22.68
C PRO A 418 10.22 10.54 -23.40
N VAL A 419 9.59 11.44 -22.63
CA VAL A 419 8.98 12.67 -23.16
C VAL A 419 9.96 13.86 -23.24
N ILE A 420 11.14 13.74 -22.62
CA ILE A 420 12.20 14.77 -22.61
C ILE A 420 13.52 14.12 -23.01
N GLY A 421 14.24 14.77 -23.92
CA GLY A 421 15.62 14.44 -24.26
C GLY A 421 16.60 15.51 -23.77
N ILE A 422 17.73 15.11 -23.20
CA ILE A 422 18.80 16.00 -22.77
C ILE A 422 20.11 15.56 -23.43
N ALA A 423 20.84 16.52 -23.99
CA ALA A 423 22.20 16.28 -24.48
C ALA A 423 23.18 16.35 -23.30
N VAL A 424 23.91 15.26 -23.06
CA VAL A 424 24.97 15.19 -22.04
C VAL A 424 26.31 15.04 -22.75
N GLU A 425 27.16 16.05 -22.62
CA GLU A 425 28.50 16.06 -23.20
C GLU A 425 29.58 15.93 -22.12
N PRO A 426 30.55 15.01 -22.29
CA PRO A 426 31.66 14.89 -21.34
C PRO A 426 32.56 16.11 -21.45
N LYS A 427 32.85 16.75 -20.30
CA LYS A 427 33.71 17.95 -20.25
C LYS A 427 35.12 17.68 -20.76
N THR A 428 35.62 16.47 -20.57
CA THR A 428 36.96 16.06 -21.00
C THR A 428 36.90 14.76 -21.80
N LYS A 429 37.91 14.52 -22.64
CA LYS A 429 38.02 13.25 -23.37
C LYS A 429 38.09 12.03 -22.44
N ALA A 430 38.68 12.19 -21.26
CA ALA A 430 38.77 11.10 -20.27
C ALA A 430 37.41 10.74 -19.65
N ASP A 431 36.44 11.66 -19.70
CA ASP A 431 35.09 11.42 -19.20
C ASP A 431 34.18 10.74 -20.23
N ILE A 432 34.61 10.59 -21.49
CA ILE A 432 33.85 9.86 -22.53
C ILE A 432 33.64 8.41 -22.11
N ASP A 433 34.72 7.72 -21.70
CA ASP A 433 34.64 6.32 -21.31
C ASP A 433 33.79 6.13 -20.05
N LYS A 434 33.88 7.07 -19.10
CA LYS A 434 33.05 7.07 -17.88
C LYS A 434 31.58 7.28 -18.21
N LEU A 435 31.26 8.22 -19.10
CA LEU A 435 29.90 8.48 -19.54
C LEU A 435 29.32 7.24 -20.22
N GLY A 436 30.08 6.60 -21.10
CA GLY A 436 29.67 5.36 -21.77
C GLY A 436 29.45 4.18 -20.82
N MET A 437 30.16 4.11 -19.69
CA MET A 437 29.95 3.10 -18.65
C MET A 437 28.80 3.42 -17.68
N SER A 438 28.38 4.69 -17.60
CA SER A 438 27.35 5.15 -16.64
C SER A 438 25.94 5.12 -17.24
N LEU A 439 25.83 5.18 -18.57
CA LEU A 439 24.61 4.95 -19.35
C LEU A 439 24.34 3.45 -19.47
#